data_AF-A0A2S9T4S1-F1
#
_entry.id   AF-A0A2S9T4S1-F1
#
_cell.length_a   1.000
_cell.length_b   1.000
_cell.length_c   1.000
_cell.angle_alpha   90.00
_cell.angle_beta   90.00
_cell.angle_gamma   90.00
#
_symmetry.space_group_name_H-M   'P 1'
#
loop_
_entity.id
_entity.type
_entity.pdbx_description
1 polymer ?
#
loop_
_entity_poly.entity_id
_entity_poly.type
_entity_poly.pdbx_seq_one_letter_code
_entity_poly.pdbx_strand_id
1 'polypeptide(L)'
;MKIAIKIALIWLLIFDKQRLLFKTIRPLNKYFRWFLYIATNIAFYFFINFMEKISINFIVSYNFDSTVESIIIFMFGFFKTLGMIFMFGFFFLEFIIDFDIETYQKEKEDKENYIKANKLQWWRLRNCNWFFRILIYTIIFIFCFLMLLNSFLLSGNDRPLYFASFGTFLKQFLAVYVVVLMFFDYKFVQRARNKVLQIPNEVGEKV
;
A
#
# COMPACT_ATOMS: atom_id res chain seq x y z
N MET A 1 -21.39 -7.08 -10.34
CA MET A 1 -20.04 -6.62 -10.78
C MET A 1 -19.08 -7.77 -11.13
N LYS A 2 -18.93 -8.09 -12.43
CA LYS A 2 -17.99 -9.11 -12.93
C LYS A 2 -16.56 -8.78 -12.44
N ILE A 3 -15.84 -9.74 -11.86
CA ILE A 3 -14.50 -9.57 -11.27
C ILE A 3 -13.52 -8.83 -12.22
N ALA A 4 -13.63 -9.08 -13.52
CA ALA A 4 -12.85 -8.40 -14.55
C ALA A 4 -13.05 -6.87 -14.57
N ILE A 5 -14.26 -6.37 -14.32
CA ILE A 5 -14.58 -4.93 -14.24
C ILE A 5 -13.93 -4.33 -12.99
N LYS A 6 -13.94 -5.04 -11.85
CA LYS A 6 -13.24 -4.58 -10.63
C LYS A 6 -11.74 -4.44 -10.88
N ILE A 7 -11.13 -5.46 -11.49
CA ILE A 7 -9.69 -5.47 -11.80
C ILE A 7 -9.33 -4.33 -12.75
N ALA A 8 -10.13 -4.13 -13.80
CA ALA A 8 -9.93 -3.05 -14.75
C ALA A 8 -10.06 -1.64 -14.12
N LEU A 9 -11.02 -1.45 -13.20
CA LEU A 9 -11.19 -0.19 -12.47
C LEU A 9 -9.99 0.09 -11.57
N ILE A 10 -9.49 -0.94 -10.87
CA ILE A 10 -8.29 -0.83 -10.03
C ILE A 10 -7.07 -0.49 -10.89
N TRP A 11 -6.90 -1.17 -12.02
CA TRP A 11 -5.80 -0.92 -12.94
C TRP A 11 -5.82 0.53 -13.45
N LEU A 12 -6.98 1.01 -13.88
CA LEU A 12 -7.16 2.39 -14.36
C LEU A 12 -6.83 3.41 -13.27
N LEU A 13 -7.20 3.16 -12.01
CA LEU A 13 -6.85 4.04 -10.89
C LEU A 13 -5.34 4.10 -10.61
N ILE A 14 -4.62 3.01 -10.82
CA ILE A 14 -3.18 2.90 -10.55
C ILE A 14 -2.37 3.51 -11.69
N PHE A 15 -2.67 3.14 -12.94
CA PHE A 15 -1.82 3.47 -14.10
C PHE A 15 -2.32 4.65 -14.93
N ASP A 16 -3.63 4.89 -14.97
CA ASP A 16 -4.22 5.91 -15.83
C ASP A 16 -5.26 6.74 -15.07
N LYS A 17 -4.83 7.32 -13.95
CA LYS A 17 -5.69 8.15 -13.08
C LYS A 17 -6.37 9.29 -13.83
N GLN A 18 -5.65 9.90 -14.79
CA GLN A 18 -6.16 10.99 -15.65
C GLN A 18 -6.95 10.49 -16.88
N ARG A 19 -7.00 9.17 -17.10
CA ARG A 19 -7.73 8.50 -18.18
C ARG A 19 -7.25 8.88 -19.59
N LEU A 20 -6.00 9.31 -19.72
CA LEU A 20 -5.45 9.73 -21.01
C LEU A 20 -5.39 8.54 -21.98
N LEU A 21 -4.86 7.41 -21.50
CA LEU A 21 -4.76 6.20 -22.31
C LEU A 21 -6.15 5.64 -22.60
N PHE A 22 -7.01 5.55 -21.59
CA PHE A 22 -8.35 5.01 -21.74
C PHE A 22 -9.20 5.84 -22.72
N LYS A 23 -9.21 7.18 -22.60
CA LYS A 23 -9.94 8.07 -23.54
C LYS A 23 -9.41 7.97 -24.97
N THR A 24 -8.11 7.73 -25.13
CA THR A 24 -7.49 7.59 -26.46
C THR A 24 -7.79 6.23 -27.08
N ILE A 25 -7.85 5.17 -26.28
CA ILE A 25 -8.09 3.79 -26.74
C ILE A 25 -9.58 3.55 -27.01
N ARG A 26 -10.48 4.13 -26.21
CA ARG A 26 -11.93 3.95 -26.32
C ARG A 26 -12.52 4.14 -27.72
N PRO A 27 -12.20 5.21 -28.47
CA PRO A 27 -12.76 5.43 -29.81
C PRO A 27 -12.17 4.52 -30.90
N LEU A 28 -11.10 3.78 -30.60
CA LEU A 28 -10.45 2.91 -31.57
C LEU A 28 -11.30 1.66 -31.86
N ASN A 29 -11.16 1.14 -33.08
CA ASN A 29 -11.79 -0.12 -33.48
C ASN A 29 -11.32 -1.27 -32.58
N LYS A 30 -12.24 -2.17 -32.21
CA LYS A 30 -11.99 -3.35 -31.37
C LYS A 30 -10.74 -4.12 -31.81
N TYR A 31 -10.58 -4.42 -33.09
CA TYR A 31 -9.41 -5.17 -33.58
C TYR A 31 -8.09 -4.41 -33.36
N PHE A 32 -8.11 -3.09 -33.53
CA PHE A 32 -6.95 -2.25 -33.30
C PHE A 32 -6.60 -2.14 -31.81
N ARG A 33 -7.61 -2.12 -30.92
CA ARG A 33 -7.39 -2.17 -29.46
C ARG A 33 -6.73 -3.48 -29.04
N TRP A 34 -7.25 -4.62 -29.51
CA TRP A 34 -6.66 -5.93 -29.24
C TRP A 34 -5.22 -6.03 -29.75
N PHE A 35 -4.96 -5.50 -30.94
CA PHE A 35 -3.60 -5.39 -31.47
C PHE A 35 -2.70 -4.57 -30.55
N LEU A 36 -3.13 -3.39 -30.10
CA LEU A 36 -2.36 -2.55 -29.18
C LEU A 36 -2.08 -3.28 -27.86
N TYR A 37 -3.06 -3.95 -27.26
CA TYR A 37 -2.86 -4.69 -26.01
C TYR A 37 -1.80 -5.78 -26.17
N ILE A 38 -1.86 -6.55 -27.25
CA ILE A 38 -0.89 -7.62 -27.55
C ILE A 38 0.49 -7.01 -27.85
N ALA A 39 0.56 -6.01 -28.72
CA ALA A 39 1.81 -5.37 -29.12
C ALA A 39 2.53 -4.74 -27.93
N THR A 40 1.79 -4.03 -27.06
CA THR A 40 2.35 -3.43 -25.84
C THR A 40 2.87 -4.49 -24.88
N ASN A 41 2.17 -5.61 -24.68
CA ASN A 41 2.64 -6.69 -23.82
C ASN A 41 3.91 -7.36 -24.37
N ILE A 42 3.97 -7.61 -25.68
CA ILE A 42 5.17 -8.16 -26.33
C ILE A 42 6.35 -7.18 -26.21
N ALA A 43 6.15 -5.91 -26.55
CA ALA A 43 7.18 -4.89 -26.47
C ALA A 43 7.70 -4.73 -25.02
N PHE A 44 6.80 -4.75 -24.04
CA PHE A 44 7.17 -4.65 -22.64
C PHE A 44 7.95 -5.87 -22.13
N TYR A 45 7.59 -7.08 -22.58
CA TYR A 45 8.35 -8.29 -22.28
C TYR A 45 9.80 -8.20 -22.80
N PHE A 46 9.98 -7.76 -24.04
CA PHE A 46 11.33 -7.53 -24.59
C PHE A 46 12.08 -6.44 -23.82
N PHE A 47 11.41 -5.34 -23.48
CA PHE A 47 12.01 -4.25 -22.72
C PHE A 47 12.48 -4.71 -21.33
N ILE A 48 11.67 -5.46 -20.59
CA ILE A 48 12.04 -5.99 -19.28
C ILE A 48 13.25 -6.92 -19.39
N ASN A 49 13.25 -7.85 -20.34
CA ASN A 49 14.38 -8.78 -20.51
C ASN A 49 15.67 -8.04 -20.91
N PHE A 50 15.55 -6.98 -21.71
CA PHE A 50 16.68 -6.11 -22.05
C PHE A 50 17.22 -5.39 -20.82
N MET A 51 16.35 -4.78 -20.01
CA MET A 51 16.72 -4.09 -18.77
C MET A 51 17.35 -5.06 -17.77
N GLU A 52 16.81 -6.26 -17.61
CA GLU A 52 17.36 -7.32 -16.74
C GLU A 52 18.80 -7.66 -17.13
N LYS A 53 19.07 -7.86 -18.42
CA LYS A 53 20.42 -8.17 -18.90
C LYS A 53 21.41 -7.05 -18.60
N ILE A 54 21.00 -5.79 -18.76
CA ILE A 54 21.83 -4.63 -18.41
C ILE A 54 22.06 -4.58 -16.90
N SER A 55 21.02 -4.75 -16.10
CA SER A 55 21.10 -4.68 -14.65
C SER A 55 21.99 -5.78 -14.06
N ILE A 56 21.87 -7.03 -14.53
CA ILE A 56 22.74 -8.13 -14.08
C ILE A 56 24.20 -7.84 -14.44
N ASN A 57 24.48 -7.43 -15.68
CA ASN A 57 25.83 -7.08 -16.10
C ASN A 57 26.43 -5.93 -15.26
N PHE A 58 25.60 -4.94 -14.92
CA PHE A 58 26.00 -3.84 -14.05
C PHE A 58 26.31 -4.34 -12.62
N ILE A 59 25.46 -5.18 -12.03
CA ILE A 59 25.68 -5.71 -10.68
C ILE A 59 26.97 -6.54 -10.62
N VAL A 60 27.18 -7.43 -11.59
CA VAL A 60 28.40 -8.25 -11.69
C VAL A 60 29.65 -7.37 -11.81
N SER A 61 29.57 -6.26 -12.55
CA SER A 61 30.72 -5.36 -12.73
C SER A 61 31.19 -4.67 -11.43
N TYR A 62 30.34 -4.59 -10.41
CA TYR A 62 30.69 -3.99 -9.11
C TYR A 62 31.34 -4.98 -8.13
N ASN A 63 31.45 -6.26 -8.46
CA ASN A 63 32.06 -7.31 -7.62
C ASN A 63 31.55 -7.26 -6.16
N PHE A 64 30.23 -7.23 -5.98
CA PHE A 64 29.63 -7.33 -4.65
C PHE A 64 29.94 -8.69 -4.02
N ASP A 65 29.80 -8.77 -2.69
CA ASP A 65 29.79 -10.08 -2.03
C ASP A 65 28.64 -10.94 -2.57
N SER A 66 28.90 -12.25 -2.71
CA SER A 66 27.99 -13.22 -3.31
C SER A 66 26.60 -13.25 -2.67
N THR A 67 26.53 -12.96 -1.36
CA THR A 67 25.26 -12.88 -0.64
C THR A 67 24.44 -11.65 -1.06
N VAL A 68 25.08 -10.49 -1.17
CA VAL A 68 24.45 -9.22 -1.57
C VAL A 68 24.01 -9.28 -3.03
N GLU A 69 24.85 -9.81 -3.92
CA GLU A 69 24.52 -10.01 -5.33
C GLU A 69 23.26 -10.89 -5.49
N SER A 70 23.19 -12.01 -4.78
CA SER A 70 22.03 -12.92 -4.86
C SER A 70 20.72 -12.26 -4.41
N ILE A 71 20.76 -11.41 -3.37
CA ILE A 71 19.60 -10.67 -2.87
C ILE A 71 19.13 -9.65 -3.90
N ILE A 72 20.06 -8.90 -4.51
CA ILE A 72 19.73 -7.89 -5.52
C ILE A 72 19.10 -8.55 -6.75
N ILE A 73 19.68 -9.65 -7.25
CA ILE A 73 19.13 -10.41 -8.39
C ILE A 73 17.72 -10.92 -8.06
N PHE A 74 17.51 -11.44 -6.85
CA PHE A 74 16.18 -11.89 -6.41
C PHE A 74 15.15 -10.74 -6.39
N MET A 75 15.53 -9.57 -5.87
CA MET A 75 14.66 -8.38 -5.87
C MET A 75 14.30 -7.95 -7.31
N PHE A 76 15.26 -7.96 -8.23
CA PHE A 76 15.00 -7.67 -9.65
C PHE A 76 14.04 -8.68 -10.27
N GLY A 77 14.21 -9.98 -9.99
CA GLY A 77 13.28 -11.04 -10.44
C GLY A 77 11.85 -10.84 -9.92
N PHE A 78 11.71 -10.39 -8.67
CA PHE A 78 10.42 -10.03 -8.09
C PHE A 78 9.77 -8.84 -8.82
N PHE A 79 10.51 -7.75 -9.06
CA PHE A 79 10.01 -6.59 -9.80
C PHE A 79 9.65 -6.92 -11.24
N LYS A 80 10.42 -7.79 -11.91
CA LYS A 80 10.09 -8.31 -13.24
C LYS A 80 8.73 -9.02 -13.24
N THR A 81 8.52 -9.92 -12.29
CA THR A 81 7.28 -10.70 -12.19
C THR A 81 6.09 -9.79 -11.92
N LEU A 82 6.23 -8.82 -11.00
CA LEU A 82 5.21 -7.81 -10.74
C LEU A 82 4.91 -6.97 -11.99
N GLY A 83 5.94 -6.47 -12.68
CA GLY A 83 5.79 -5.68 -13.89
C GLY A 83 5.01 -6.41 -14.98
N MET A 84 5.27 -7.71 -15.18
CA MET A 84 4.51 -8.52 -16.14
C MET A 84 3.04 -8.68 -15.74
N ILE A 85 2.76 -8.95 -14.46
CA ILE A 85 1.37 -9.07 -13.96
C ILE A 85 0.62 -7.74 -14.15
N PHE A 86 1.26 -6.62 -13.85
CA PHE A 86 0.64 -5.30 -14.01
C PHE A 86 0.37 -4.96 -15.47
N MET A 87 1.27 -5.26 -16.40
CA MET A 87 1.05 -4.99 -17.82
C MET A 87 0.02 -5.92 -18.45
N PHE A 88 -0.10 -7.16 -17.97
CA PHE A 88 -1.22 -8.02 -18.33
C PHE A 88 -2.57 -7.41 -17.92
N GLY A 89 -2.58 -6.62 -16.84
CA GLY A 89 -3.70 -5.79 -16.40
C GLY A 89 -4.29 -4.87 -17.49
N PHE A 90 -3.49 -4.49 -18.49
CA PHE A 90 -3.93 -3.62 -19.59
C PHE A 90 -5.05 -4.22 -20.44
N PHE A 91 -5.06 -5.55 -20.62
CA PHE A 91 -6.14 -6.25 -21.32
C PHE A 91 -7.51 -6.06 -20.68
N PHE A 92 -7.53 -5.84 -19.36
CA PHE A 92 -8.79 -5.73 -18.63
C PHE A 92 -9.55 -4.43 -18.95
N LEU A 93 -8.90 -3.43 -19.54
CA LEU A 93 -9.56 -2.20 -19.99
C LEU A 93 -10.70 -2.47 -20.98
N GLU A 94 -10.62 -3.53 -21.79
CA GLU A 94 -11.67 -3.90 -22.74
C GLU A 94 -13.02 -4.16 -22.05
N PHE A 95 -13.01 -4.70 -20.82
CA PHE A 95 -14.25 -4.97 -20.06
C PHE A 95 -14.95 -3.72 -19.54
N ILE A 96 -14.29 -2.56 -19.62
CA ILE A 96 -14.78 -1.28 -19.11
C ILE A 96 -15.18 -0.31 -20.23
N ILE A 97 -14.96 -0.67 -21.50
CA ILE A 97 -15.22 0.23 -22.64
C ILE A 97 -16.69 0.67 -22.72
N ASP A 98 -17.61 -0.26 -22.48
CA ASP A 98 -19.06 -0.01 -22.47
C ASP A 98 -19.58 0.42 -21.10
N PHE A 99 -18.73 0.44 -20.07
CA PHE A 99 -19.12 0.82 -18.71
C PHE A 99 -19.12 2.34 -18.54
N ASP A 100 -20.09 2.87 -17.79
CA ASP A 100 -20.14 4.28 -17.46
C ASP A 100 -19.22 4.61 -16.27
N ILE A 101 -17.95 4.83 -16.59
CA ILE A 101 -16.89 5.13 -15.62
C ILE A 101 -17.06 6.53 -15.03
N GLU A 102 -17.76 7.45 -15.72
CA GLU A 102 -17.93 8.82 -15.25
C GLU A 102 -18.91 8.89 -14.09
N THR A 103 -20.06 8.23 -14.20
CA THR A 103 -21.01 8.12 -13.09
C THR A 103 -20.42 7.33 -11.92
N TYR A 104 -19.77 6.20 -12.18
CA TYR A 104 -19.12 5.41 -11.14
C TYR A 104 -18.05 6.20 -10.35
N GLN A 105 -17.24 7.02 -11.01
CA GLN A 105 -16.22 7.81 -10.31
C GLN A 105 -16.79 9.00 -9.56
N LYS A 106 -17.82 9.69 -10.09
CA LYS A 106 -18.50 10.75 -9.33
C LYS A 106 -19.06 10.21 -8.02
N GLU A 107 -19.75 9.07 -8.06
CA GLU A 107 -20.25 8.42 -6.85
C GLU A 107 -19.12 8.02 -5.88
N LYS A 108 -17.99 7.53 -6.41
CA LYS A 108 -16.82 7.19 -5.59
C LYS A 108 -16.21 8.43 -4.93
N GLU A 109 -16.04 9.52 -5.69
CA GLU A 109 -15.51 10.79 -5.19
C GLU A 109 -16.45 11.41 -4.15
N ASP A 110 -17.76 11.36 -4.37
CA ASP A 110 -18.78 11.82 -3.41
C ASP A 110 -18.71 11.00 -2.11
N LYS A 111 -18.55 9.67 -2.21
CA LYS A 111 -18.32 8.80 -1.05
C LYS A 111 -17.01 9.15 -0.32
N GLU A 112 -15.91 9.35 -1.04
CA GLU A 112 -14.63 9.74 -0.46
C GLU A 112 -14.70 11.11 0.21
N ASN A 113 -15.36 12.08 -0.41
CA ASN A 113 -15.61 13.42 0.12
C ASN A 113 -16.50 13.36 1.38
N TYR A 114 -17.55 12.54 1.36
CA TYR A 114 -18.39 12.28 2.53
C TYR A 114 -17.60 11.65 3.68
N ILE A 115 -16.77 10.65 3.39
CA ILE A 115 -15.89 9.98 4.37
C ILE A 115 -14.89 10.99 4.96
N LYS A 116 -14.30 11.85 4.13
CA LYS A 116 -13.34 12.88 4.55
C LYS A 116 -14.02 13.95 5.41
N ALA A 117 -15.16 14.47 4.98
CA ALA A 117 -15.95 15.46 5.70
C ALA A 117 -16.42 14.95 7.06
N ASN A 118 -16.88 13.69 7.12
CA ASN A 118 -17.34 13.05 8.36
C ASN A 118 -16.23 12.36 9.15
N LYS A 119 -14.96 12.47 8.72
CA LYS A 119 -13.81 11.91 9.45
C LYS A 119 -13.87 10.37 9.62
N LEU A 120 -14.52 9.65 8.69
CA LEU A 120 -14.81 8.21 8.71
C LEU A 120 -13.72 7.33 8.05
N GLN A 121 -12.53 7.86 7.81
CA GLN A 121 -11.44 7.13 7.13
C GLN A 121 -11.01 5.89 7.92
N TRP A 122 -10.86 4.75 7.26
CA TRP A 122 -10.57 3.46 7.91
C TRP A 122 -9.18 3.41 8.58
N TRP A 123 -8.19 4.10 8.04
CA TRP A 123 -6.83 4.19 8.63
C TRP A 123 -6.75 5.05 9.89
N ARG A 124 -7.83 5.75 10.25
CA ARG A 124 -7.87 6.44 11.55
C ARG A 124 -7.96 5.38 12.63
N LEU A 125 -7.02 5.40 13.57
CA LEU A 125 -6.92 4.44 14.67
C LEU A 125 -8.25 4.17 15.40
N ARG A 126 -9.16 5.15 15.45
CA ARG A 126 -10.49 5.05 16.07
C ARG A 126 -11.51 4.24 15.26
N ASN A 127 -11.39 4.21 13.94
CA ASN A 127 -12.27 3.46 13.04
C ASN A 127 -11.73 2.06 12.74
N CYS A 128 -10.46 1.78 13.08
CA CYS A 128 -9.92 0.44 13.08
C CYS A 128 -10.61 -0.41 14.15
N ASN A 129 -10.70 -1.72 13.90
CA ASN A 129 -11.16 -2.67 14.91
C ASN A 129 -10.28 -2.55 16.18
N TRP A 130 -10.88 -2.69 17.37
CA TRP A 130 -10.18 -2.56 18.65
C TRP A 130 -8.94 -3.45 18.75
N PHE A 131 -8.99 -4.65 18.14
CA PHE A 131 -7.84 -5.55 18.02
C PHE A 131 -6.66 -4.93 17.25
N PHE A 132 -6.89 -4.37 16.05
CA PHE A 132 -5.82 -3.73 15.26
C PHE A 132 -5.21 -2.54 15.98
N ARG A 133 -6.04 -1.82 16.74
CA ARG A 133 -5.59 -0.69 17.56
C ARG A 133 -4.61 -1.14 18.64
N ILE A 134 -4.92 -2.22 19.37
CA ILE A 134 -3.99 -2.82 20.35
C ILE A 134 -2.71 -3.26 19.65
N LEU A 135 -2.83 -3.97 18.53
CA LEU A 135 -1.69 -4.48 17.79
C LEU A 135 -0.71 -3.36 17.38
N ILE A 136 -1.22 -2.24 16.84
CA ILE A 136 -0.40 -1.08 16.49
C ILE A 136 0.31 -0.52 17.73
N TYR A 137 -0.41 -0.36 18.85
CA TYR A 137 0.19 0.12 20.08
C TYR A 137 1.29 -0.80 20.61
N THR A 138 1.09 -2.12 20.53
CA THR A 138 2.08 -3.12 20.92
C THR A 138 3.32 -3.07 20.02
N ILE A 139 3.16 -2.91 18.70
CA ILE A 139 4.29 -2.76 17.78
C ILE A 139 5.10 -1.51 18.11
N ILE A 140 4.43 -0.36 18.30
CA ILE A 140 5.11 0.90 18.69
C ILE A 140 5.86 0.71 20.01
N PHE A 141 5.25 0.04 20.99
CA PHE A 141 5.89 -0.27 22.26
C PHE A 141 7.15 -1.10 22.08
N ILE A 142 7.05 -2.22 21.34
CA ILE A 142 8.19 -3.11 21.08
C ILE A 142 9.31 -2.35 20.36
N PHE A 143 8.96 -1.52 19.37
CA PHE A 143 9.94 -0.72 18.64
C PHE A 143 10.68 0.27 19.55
N CYS A 144 9.94 1.07 20.34
CA CYS A 144 10.55 2.00 21.29
C CYS A 144 11.37 1.27 22.37
N PHE A 145 10.88 0.12 22.84
CA PHE A 145 11.59 -0.70 23.81
C PHE A 145 12.90 -1.24 23.25
N LEU A 146 12.89 -1.78 22.02
CA LEU A 146 14.08 -2.29 21.36
C LEU A 146 15.12 -1.20 21.10
N MET A 147 14.70 0.00 20.68
CA MET A 147 15.61 1.14 20.53
C MET A 147 16.29 1.52 21.85
N LEU A 148 15.51 1.61 22.93
CA LEU A 148 16.03 1.95 24.26
C LEU A 148 16.92 0.85 24.84
N LEU A 149 16.53 -0.41 24.66
CA LEU A 149 17.34 -1.57 25.06
C LEU A 149 18.69 -1.56 24.34
N ASN A 150 18.69 -1.31 23.03
CA ASN A 150 19.92 -1.24 22.26
C ASN A 150 20.82 -0.08 22.73
N SER A 151 20.23 1.11 22.99
CA SER A 151 20.96 2.24 23.58
C SER A 151 21.53 1.92 24.97
N PHE A 152 20.81 1.15 25.78
CA PHE A 152 21.24 0.75 27.12
C PHE A 152 22.38 -0.29 27.07
N LEU A 153 22.27 -1.27 26.17
CA LEU A 153 23.32 -2.27 25.94
C LEU A 153 24.61 -1.62 25.41
N LEU A 154 24.51 -0.66 24.51
CA LEU A 154 25.65 0.13 24.02
C LEU A 154 26.32 0.95 25.14
N SER A 155 25.53 1.51 26.07
CA SER A 155 26.04 2.24 27.22
C SER A 155 26.71 1.35 28.28
N GLY A 156 26.43 0.05 28.30
CA GLY A 156 26.99 -0.92 29.25
C GLY A 156 28.40 -1.41 28.90
N ASN A 157 28.95 -1.04 27.75
CA ASN A 157 30.30 -1.44 27.34
C ASN A 157 31.39 -0.84 28.24
N ASP A 158 31.11 0.28 28.92
CA ASP A 158 32.09 1.04 29.71
C ASP A 158 31.98 0.83 31.24
N ARG A 159 30.90 0.19 31.75
CA ARG A 159 30.62 0.03 33.20
C ARG A 159 29.79 -1.22 33.51
N PRO A 160 29.89 -1.81 34.72
CA PRO A 160 29.04 -2.93 35.10
C PRO A 160 27.54 -2.53 35.04
N LEU A 161 26.75 -3.35 34.37
CA LEU A 161 25.31 -3.17 34.18
C LEU A 161 24.57 -3.23 35.52
N TYR A 162 24.08 -2.08 35.99
CA TYR A 162 23.27 -1.98 37.19
C TYR A 162 21.82 -2.40 36.89
N PHE A 163 21.51 -3.69 37.00
CA PHE A 163 20.17 -4.24 36.75
C PHE A 163 19.04 -3.56 37.56
N ALA A 164 19.35 -3.02 38.76
CA ALA A 164 18.39 -2.29 39.58
C ALA A 164 17.96 -0.93 38.97
N SER A 165 18.89 -0.21 38.32
CA SER A 165 18.56 1.06 37.64
C SER A 165 17.78 0.80 36.36
N PHE A 166 18.08 -0.28 35.64
CA PHE A 166 17.30 -0.72 34.48
C PHE A 166 15.85 -1.08 34.85
N GLY A 167 15.64 -1.81 35.96
CA GLY A 167 14.29 -2.14 36.43
C GLY A 167 13.47 -0.90 36.83
N THR A 168 14.13 0.13 37.38
CA THR A 168 13.49 1.40 37.73
C THR A 168 13.14 2.21 36.47
N PHE A 169 14.04 2.25 35.50
CA PHE A 169 13.82 2.86 34.19
C PHE A 169 12.66 2.21 33.43
N LEU A 170 12.58 0.87 33.43
CA LEU A 170 11.52 0.12 32.75
C LEU A 170 10.14 0.44 33.33
N LYS A 171 10.04 0.59 34.66
CA LYS A 171 8.82 1.05 35.34
C LYS A 171 8.42 2.46 34.93
N GLN A 172 9.39 3.39 34.84
CA GLN A 172 9.14 4.77 34.40
C GLN A 172 8.71 4.82 32.93
N PHE A 173 9.35 4.06 32.05
CA PHE A 173 8.98 3.96 30.64
C PHE A 173 7.56 3.40 30.47
N LEU A 174 7.22 2.33 31.21
CA LEU A 174 5.87 1.76 31.19
C LEU A 174 4.82 2.77 31.66
N ALA A 175 5.11 3.52 32.73
CA ALA A 175 4.22 4.57 33.24
C ALA A 175 3.99 5.68 32.20
N VAL A 176 5.06 6.18 31.57
CA VAL A 176 4.95 7.19 30.50
C VAL A 176 4.17 6.64 29.30
N TYR A 177 4.44 5.40 28.90
CA TYR A 177 3.74 4.76 27.79
C TYR A 177 2.22 4.64 28.05
N VAL A 178 1.83 4.22 29.26
CA VAL A 178 0.42 4.13 29.66
C VAL A 178 -0.26 5.51 29.67
N VAL A 179 0.41 6.54 30.20
CA VAL A 179 -0.11 7.93 30.19
C VAL A 179 -0.30 8.44 28.76
N VAL A 180 0.68 8.19 27.88
CA VAL A 180 0.60 8.54 26.46
C VAL A 180 -0.57 7.82 25.79
N LEU A 181 -0.75 6.51 26.02
CA LEU A 181 -1.90 5.77 25.51
C LEU A 181 -3.24 6.35 25.98
N MET A 182 -3.39 6.67 27.27
CA MET A 182 -4.61 7.29 27.79
C MET A 182 -4.85 8.66 27.15
N PHE A 183 -3.80 9.46 26.93
CA PHE A 183 -3.92 10.76 26.29
C PHE A 183 -4.34 10.65 24.82
N PHE A 184 -3.79 9.66 24.10
CA PHE A 184 -4.17 9.34 22.73
C PHE A 184 -5.60 8.79 22.63
N ASP A 185 -6.08 7.98 23.59
CA ASP A 185 -7.43 7.40 23.55
C ASP A 185 -8.52 8.35 24.09
N TYR A 186 -8.18 9.28 24.99
CA TYR A 186 -9.14 10.13 25.70
C TYR A 186 -9.20 11.60 25.24
N LYS A 187 -8.05 12.31 25.10
CA LYS A 187 -8.05 13.78 24.91
C LYS A 187 -8.11 14.22 23.44
N PHE A 188 -7.47 13.49 22.54
CA PHE A 188 -7.50 13.80 21.09
C PHE A 188 -8.58 13.07 20.30
N VAL A 189 -9.35 12.21 20.97
CA VAL A 189 -10.30 11.28 20.35
C VAL A 189 -11.73 11.71 20.73
N GLN A 190 -12.18 12.84 20.14
CA GLN A 190 -13.57 13.33 20.22
C GLN A 190 -14.56 12.26 19.73
N ARG A 191 -15.56 11.88 20.56
CA ARG A 191 -16.62 10.88 20.27
C ARG A 191 -16.97 10.86 18.79
N ALA A 192 -16.77 9.71 18.13
CA ALA A 192 -17.28 9.52 16.78
C ALA A 192 -18.80 9.74 16.86
N ARG A 193 -19.33 10.70 16.10
CA ARG A 193 -20.78 10.80 15.95
C ARG A 193 -21.21 9.46 15.37
N ASN A 194 -22.14 8.77 16.04
CA ASN A 194 -22.83 7.59 15.51
C ASN A 194 -23.67 8.02 14.30
N LYS A 195 -23.02 8.39 13.20
CA LYS A 195 -23.66 8.52 11.90
C LYS A 195 -23.42 7.20 11.20
N VAL A 196 -24.47 6.38 11.14
CA VAL A 196 -24.53 5.26 10.22
C VAL A 196 -24.32 5.83 8.82
N LEU A 197 -23.38 5.24 8.09
CA LEU A 197 -23.10 5.56 6.70
C LEU A 197 -24.39 5.34 5.88
N GLN A 198 -25.14 6.42 5.62
CA GLN A 198 -26.20 6.44 4.61
C GLN A 198 -25.53 6.50 3.23
N ILE A 199 -24.81 5.43 2.88
CA ILE A 199 -24.22 5.30 1.54
C ILE A 199 -25.37 4.93 0.60
N PRO A 200 -25.58 5.65 -0.52
CA PRO A 200 -26.48 5.16 -1.55
C PRO A 200 -25.96 3.81 -2.07
N ASN A 201 -26.84 2.80 -2.09
CA ASN A 201 -26.55 1.43 -2.51
C ASN A 201 -25.69 1.41 -3.78
N GLU A 202 -24.66 0.56 -3.79
CA GLU A 202 -23.79 0.40 -4.97
C GLU A 202 -24.62 -0.02 -6.18
N VAL A 203 -24.66 0.83 -7.22
CA VAL A 203 -25.38 0.53 -8.48
C VAL A 203 -24.79 -0.70 -9.20
N GLY A 204 -23.58 -1.15 -8.82
CA GLY A 204 -22.94 -2.37 -9.30
C GLY A 204 -23.61 -3.71 -8.89
N GLU A 205 -24.67 -3.66 -8.09
CA GLU A 205 -25.56 -4.82 -7.82
C GLU A 205 -26.68 -5.00 -8.85
N LYS A 206 -27.00 -3.97 -9.67
CA LYS A 206 -28.09 -4.04 -10.65
C LYS A 206 -27.62 -4.35 -12.09
N VAL A 207 -26.35 -4.71 -12.28
CA VAL A 207 -25.78 -5.15 -13.58
C VAL A 207 -24.86 -6.37 -13.44
#